data_AF-A0A4Y7RWL5-F1
#
_entry.id   AF-A0A4Y7RWL5-F1
#
_cell.length_a   1.000
_cell.length_b   1.000
_cell.length_c   1.000
_cell.angle_alpha   90.00
_cell.angle_beta   90.00
_cell.angle_gamma   90.00
#
_symmetry.space_group_name_H-M   'P 1'
#
loop_
_entity.id
_entity.type
_entity.pdbx_description
1 polymer ?
#
loop_
_entity_poly.entity_id
_entity_poly.type
_entity_poly.pdbx_seq_one_letter_code
_entity_poly.pdbx_strand_id
1 'polypeptide(L)' 'MMDRNTLHKLHEMKLSAMADAYRQQLEDPAFRELSFEERFGLMVDTEWAPRKSNRLIASCSRRS' A
#
# COMPACT_ATOMS: atom_id res chain seq x y z
N MET A 1 17.78 9.39 4.85
CA MET A 1 17.49 10.76 4.36
C MET A 1 16.72 10.79 3.03
N MET A 2 16.67 9.68 2.27
CA MET A 2 15.96 9.62 0.98
C MET A 2 14.44 9.39 1.14
N ASP A 3 14.02 8.74 2.21
CA ASP A 3 12.63 8.25 2.41
C ASP A 3 11.61 9.40 2.43
N ARG A 4 11.92 10.49 3.13
CA ARG A 4 11.06 11.68 3.21
C ARG A 4 10.89 12.39 1.85
N ASN A 5 11.92 12.37 0.99
CA ASN A 5 11.83 12.99 -0.33
C ASN A 5 10.96 12.15 -1.28
N THR A 6 11.12 10.82 -1.24
CA THR A 6 10.31 9.88 -2.02
C THR A 6 8.84 9.92 -1.61
N LEU A 7 8.55 9.90 -0.30
CA LEU A 7 7.17 10.02 0.21
C LEU A 7 6.51 11.33 -0.23
N HIS A 8 7.23 12.45 -0.18
CA HIS A 8 6.68 13.74 -0.62
C HIS A 8 6.33 13.73 -2.12
N LYS A 9 7.23 13.20 -2.96
CA LYS A 9 6.97 13.03 -4.41
C LYS A 9 5.77 12.13 -4.69
N LEU A 10 5.62 11.04 -3.94
CA LEU A 10 4.45 10.14 -4.08
C LEU A 10 3.15 10.88 -3.76
N HIS A 11 3.12 11.69 -2.70
CA HIS A 11 1.97 12.53 -2.39
C HIS A 11 1.68 13.59 -3.46
N GLU A 12 2.72 14.25 -4.01
CA GLU A 12 2.56 15.21 -5.11
C GLU A 12 1.97 14.56 -6.37
N MET A 13 2.34 13.29 -6.63
CA MET A 13 1.81 12.48 -7.72
C MET A 13 0.41 11.90 -7.45
N LYS A 14 -0.20 12.22 -6.30
CA LYS A 14 -1.48 11.67 -5.82
C LYS A 14 -1.46 10.16 -5.56
N LEU A 15 -0.29 9.58 -5.32
CA LEU A 15 -0.09 8.16 -4.98
C LEU A 15 -0.02 7.97 -3.46
N SER A 16 -1.05 8.46 -2.76
CA SER A 16 -1.03 8.53 -1.29
C SER A 16 -1.08 7.15 -0.63
N ALA A 17 -1.81 6.19 -1.20
CA ALA A 17 -1.88 4.84 -0.65
C ALA A 17 -0.57 4.07 -0.91
N MET A 18 0.10 4.33 -2.03
CA MET A 18 1.45 3.84 -2.29
C MET A 18 2.47 4.40 -1.28
N ALA A 19 2.36 5.69 -0.94
CA ALA A 19 3.23 6.33 0.05
C ALA A 19 3.08 5.69 1.43
N ASP A 20 1.85 5.45 1.87
CA ASP A 20 1.56 4.78 3.14
C ASP A 20 2.08 3.34 3.17
N ALA A 21 1.88 2.58 2.08
CA ALA A 21 2.41 1.22 1.94
C ALA A 21 3.94 1.19 1.96
N TYR A 22 4.60 2.14 1.28
CA TYR A 22 6.06 2.27 1.30
C TYR A 22 6.59 2.54 2.71
N ARG A 23 5.91 3.43 3.47
CA ARG A 23 6.26 3.69 4.87
C ARG A 23 6.13 2.43 5.73
N GLN A 24 5.03 1.68 5.59
CA GLN A 24 4.84 0.43 6.33
C GLN A 24 5.93 -0.60 6.01
N GLN A 25 6.33 -0.74 4.75
CA GLN A 25 7.41 -1.62 4.35
C GLN A 25 8.79 -1.22 4.92
N LEU A 26 8.99 0.06 5.25
CA LEU A 26 10.22 0.53 5.91
C LEU A 26 10.21 0.22 7.42
N GLU A 27 9.05 0.30 8.05
CA GLU A 27 8.86 0.07 9.49
C GLU A 27 8.80 -1.43 9.83
N ASP A 28 8.24 -2.27 8.95
CA ASP A 28 8.06 -3.69 9.19
C ASP A 28 9.16 -4.55 8.51
N PRO A 29 9.98 -5.28 9.30
CA PRO A 29 11.04 -6.14 8.77
C PRO A 29 10.53 -7.35 7.99
N ALA A 30 9.26 -7.76 8.13
CA ALA A 30 8.69 -8.88 7.37
C ALA A 30 8.73 -8.64 5.85
N PHE A 31 8.67 -7.38 5.42
CA PHE A 31 8.79 -7.03 4.01
C PHE A 31 10.22 -7.11 3.48
N ARG A 32 11.25 -7.22 4.35
CA ARG A 32 12.64 -7.39 3.92
C ARG A 32 12.94 -8.79 3.41
N GLU A 33 12.12 -9.77 3.76
CA GLU A 33 12.22 -11.14 3.26
C GLU A 33 11.64 -11.28 1.84
N LEU A 34 10.81 -10.33 1.42
CA LEU A 34 10.22 -10.27 0.08
C LEU A 34 11.17 -9.61 -0.92
N SER A 35 11.13 -10.10 -2.16
CA SER A 35 11.86 -9.48 -3.27
C SER A 35 11.37 -8.05 -3.53
N PHE A 36 12.18 -7.26 -4.22
CA PHE A 36 11.77 -5.91 -4.63
C PHE A 36 10.51 -5.93 -5.51
N GLU A 37 10.42 -6.89 -6.44
CA GLU A 37 9.28 -7.03 -7.35
C GLU A 37 7.98 -7.32 -6.59
N GLU A 38 8.01 -8.21 -5.60
CA GLU A 38 6.85 -8.51 -4.76
C GLU A 38 6.42 -7.30 -3.92
N ARG A 39 7.37 -6.62 -3.28
CA ARG A 39 7.08 -5.38 -2.53
C ARG A 39 6.51 -4.28 -3.40
N PHE A 40 7.04 -4.12 -4.60
CA PHE A 40 6.58 -3.12 -5.56
C PHE A 40 5.18 -3.47 -6.07
N GLY A 41 4.92 -4.74 -6.38
CA GLY A 41 3.58 -5.24 -6.72
C GLY A 41 2.55 -4.90 -5.65
N LEU A 42 2.86 -5.19 -4.39
CA LEU A 42 1.97 -4.89 -3.25
C LEU A 42 1.69 -3.39 -3.09
N MET A 43 2.70 -2.53 -3.29
CA MET A 43 2.52 -1.06 -3.24
C MET A 43 1.62 -0.56 -4.37
N VAL A 44 1.82 -1.07 -5.59
CA VAL A 44 1.01 -0.71 -6.76
C VAL A 44 -0.43 -1.21 -6.60
N ASP A 45 -0.62 -2.44 -6.10
CA ASP A 45 -1.93 -3.02 -5.84
C ASP A 45 -2.69 -2.23 -4.78
N THR A 46 -2.01 -1.76 -3.72
CA THR A 46 -2.59 -0.94 -2.65
C THR A 46 -3.08 0.41 -3.19
N GLU A 47 -2.29 1.04 -4.05
CA GLU A 47 -2.68 2.28 -4.74
C GLU A 47 -3.80 2.07 -5.76
N TRP A 48 -3.89 0.88 -6.35
CA TRP A 48 -4.93 0.53 -7.32
C TRP A 48 -6.24 0.06 -6.68
N ALA A 49 -6.20 -0.45 -5.43
CA ALA A 49 -7.32 -0.99 -4.68
C ALA A 49 -8.55 -0.07 -4.47
N PRO A 50 -8.45 1.29 -4.41
CA PRO A 50 -9.63 2.14 -4.15
C PRO A 50 -10.67 2.17 -5.30
N ARG A 51 -10.47 1.43 -6.40
CA ARG A 51 -11.49 1.29 -7.47
C ARG A 51 -12.26 -0.04 -7.46
N LYS A 52 -11.85 -1.02 -6.64
CA LYS A 52 -12.48 -2.37 -6.62
C LYS A 52 -13.10 -2.76 -5.28
N SER A 53 -12.71 -2.08 -4.19
CA SER A 53 -13.14 -2.41 -2.81
C SER A 53 -14.36 -1.62 -2.31
N ASN A 54 -15.39 -1.40 -3.14
CA ASN A 54 -16.72 -1.01 -2.64
C ASN A 54 -17.75 -2.15 -2.75
N ARG A 55 -17.31 -3.38 -3.05
CA ARG A 55 -18.24 -4.52 -3.24
C ARG A 55 -18.06 -5.69 -2.27
N LEU A 56 -17.02 -5.72 -1.44
CA LEU A 56 -16.70 -6.90 -0.63
C LEU A 56 -16.85 -6.70 0.89
N ILE A 57 -17.13 -5.49 1.38
CA ILE A 57 -17.37 -5.20 2.81
C ILE A 57 -18.88 -5.11 3.12
N ALA A 58 -19.73 -5.75 2.30
CA ALA A 58 -21.18 -5.81 2.54
C ALA A 58 -21.70 -7.24 2.80
N SER A 59 -20.82 -8.24 2.93
CA SER A 59 -21.26 -9.63 3.13
C SER A 59 -20.79 -10.30 4.42
N CYS A 60 -19.89 -9.71 5.22
CA CYS A 60 -19.50 -10.26 6.52
C CYS A 60 -20.08 -9.46 7.69
N SER A 61 -21.40 -9.24 7.65
CA SER A 61 -22.20 -8.78 8.79
C SER A 61 -23.54 -9.52 8.84
N ARG A 62 -23.52 -10.85 8.79
CA ARG A 62 -24.62 -11.68 9.31
C ARG A 62 -24.28 -13.16 9.33
N ARG A 63 -24.59 -13.78 10.48
CA ARG A 63 -24.73 -15.22 10.76
C ARG A 63 -23.44 -15.91 11.20
N SER A 64 -23.35 -16.56 12.35
CA SER A 64 -24.16 -16.69 13.57
C SER A 64 -23.25 -17.39 14.58
#